data_AF-A0A4Q3L134-F1
#
_entry.id   AF-A0A4Q3L134-F1
#
_cell.length_a   1.000
_cell.length_b   1.000
_cell.length_c   1.000
_cell.angle_alpha   90.00
_cell.angle_beta   90.00
_cell.angle_gamma   90.00
#
_symmetry.space_group_name_H-M   'P 1'
#
loop_
_entity.id
_entity.type
_entity.pdbx_description
1 polymer ?
#
loop_
_entity_poly.entity_id
_entity_poly.type
_entity_poly.pdbx_seq_one_letter_code
_entity_poly.pdbx_strand_id
1 'polypeptide(L)'
;MFVEGEVEVRLKDRAALAQDDHDLKLWLQRAFRDMSCYRISSFRKDADKVVHAVVALKIADLPQAERLQLEAHPQDAALLRQFIERMFVGKGSCRALGEPQLRSI
;
A
#
# COMPACT_ATOMS: atom_id res chain seq x y z
N MET A 1 -9.12 8.15 -9.30
CA MET A 1 -7.81 7.58 -9.67
C MET A 1 -7.14 7.00 -8.45
N PHE A 2 -6.37 5.94 -8.66
CA PHE A 2 -5.64 5.25 -7.60
C PHE A 2 -4.26 4.84 -8.12
N VAL A 3 -3.28 4.81 -7.23
CA VAL A 3 -2.04 4.05 -7.47
C VAL A 3 -2.28 2.63 -6.99
N GLU A 4 -2.11 1.66 -7.88
CA GLU A 4 -2.22 0.24 -7.59
C GLU A 4 -0.84 -0.42 -7.70
N GLY A 5 -0.44 -1.17 -6.69
CA GLY A 5 0.84 -1.87 -6.70
C GLY A 5 0.85 -3.07 -5.75
N GLU A 6 1.69 -4.05 -6.08
CA GLU A 6 2.00 -5.15 -5.17
C GLU A 6 2.95 -4.67 -4.09
N VAL A 7 2.74 -5.13 -2.86
CA VAL A 7 3.58 -4.80 -1.71
C VAL A 7 3.96 -6.05 -0.94
N GLU A 8 5.19 -6.04 -0.45
CA GLU A 8 5.68 -6.92 0.60
C GLU A 8 5.74 -6.13 1.91
N VAL A 9 5.05 -6.61 2.94
CA VAL A 9 5.03 -5.99 4.26
C VAL A 9 5.60 -6.94 5.28
N ARG A 10 6.68 -6.52 5.92
CA ARG A 10 7.28 -7.24 7.04
C ARG A 10 6.73 -6.71 8.35
N LEU A 11 6.00 -7.57 9.05
CA LEU A 11 5.34 -7.24 10.30
C LEU A 11 6.36 -7.19 11.44
N LYS A 12 6.47 -6.03 12.12
CA LYS A 12 7.20 -5.92 13.41
C LYS A 12 6.26 -5.71 14.60
N ASP A 13 4.99 -5.39 14.34
CA ASP A 13 3.96 -5.27 15.38
C ASP A 13 3.58 -6.63 15.94
N ARG A 14 3.90 -6.88 17.21
CA ARG A 14 3.53 -8.14 17.91
C ARG A 14 2.01 -8.35 17.94
N ALA A 15 1.21 -7.29 17.95
CA ALA A 15 -0.25 -7.40 17.92
C ALA A 15 -0.73 -7.95 16.57
N ALA A 16 -0.15 -7.50 15.46
CA ALA A 16 -0.49 -7.98 14.11
C ALA A 16 -0.07 -9.44 13.89
N LEU A 17 0.98 -9.92 14.58
CA LEU A 17 1.45 -11.31 14.45
C LEU A 17 0.46 -12.34 15.02
N ALA A 18 -0.30 -11.96 16.04
CA ALA A 18 -1.26 -12.83 16.72
C ALA A 18 -2.64 -12.85 16.03
N GLN A 19 -2.84 -12.01 15.01
CA GLN A 19 -4.10 -11.88 14.29
C GLN A 19 -4.29 -12.98 13.24
N ASP A 20 -5.55 -13.34 13.02
CA ASP A 20 -5.97 -14.13 11.86
C ASP A 20 -5.88 -13.31 10.57
N ASP A 21 -6.10 -13.97 9.43
CA ASP A 21 -5.93 -13.33 8.11
C ASP A 21 -6.92 -12.18 7.87
N HIS A 22 -8.13 -12.24 8.42
CA HIS A 22 -9.12 -11.18 8.27
C HIS A 22 -8.70 -9.93 9.04
N ASP A 23 -8.33 -10.11 10.31
CA ASP A 23 -7.88 -9.03 11.17
C ASP A 23 -6.56 -8.42 10.67
N LEU A 24 -5.65 -9.24 10.13
CA LEU A 24 -4.40 -8.77 9.58
C LEU A 24 -4.61 -7.97 8.28
N LYS A 25 -5.60 -8.36 7.46
CA LYS A 25 -6.00 -7.58 6.28
C LYS A 25 -6.61 -6.24 6.69
N LEU A 26 -7.46 -6.21 7.72
CA LEU A 26 -8.01 -4.96 8.28
C LEU A 26 -6.91 -4.08 8.86
N TRP A 27 -5.95 -4.68 9.57
CA TRP A 27 -4.76 -3.98 10.07
C TRP A 27 -3.96 -3.36 8.93
N LEU A 28 -3.71 -4.11 7.85
CA LEU A 28 -2.98 -3.63 6.68
C LEU A 28 -3.72 -2.46 6.02
N GLN A 29 -5.04 -2.55 5.86
CA GLN A 29 -5.86 -1.46 5.32
C GLN A 29 -5.79 -0.21 6.20
N ARG A 30 -5.76 -0.38 7.52
CA ARG A 30 -5.59 0.72 8.48
C ARG A 30 -4.17 1.31 8.46
N ALA A 31 -3.15 0.51 8.16
CA ALA A 31 -1.76 0.99 8.04
C ALA A 31 -1.54 1.91 6.84
N PHE A 32 -2.37 1.79 5.79
CA PHE A 32 -2.39 2.72 4.65
C PHE A 32 -3.42 3.84 4.78
N ARG A 33 -4.03 4.02 5.97
CA ARG A 33 -5.20 4.90 6.15
C ARG A 33 -4.89 6.39 5.97
N ASP A 34 -3.64 6.81 6.13
CA ASP A 34 -3.23 8.20 5.91
C ASP A 34 -3.59 8.69 4.49
N MET A 35 -3.78 7.75 3.55
CA MET A 35 -4.48 7.99 2.28
C MET A 35 -5.48 6.87 2.01
N SER A 36 -6.73 7.06 2.43
CA SER A 36 -7.95 6.34 2.04
C SER A 36 -7.75 5.06 1.20
N CYS A 37 -7.09 4.03 1.78
CA CYS A 37 -6.83 2.78 1.09
C CYS A 37 -8.14 2.23 0.56
N TYR A 38 -8.26 2.21 -0.77
CA TYR A 38 -9.51 1.88 -1.45
C TYR A 38 -9.78 0.39 -1.39
N ARG A 39 -8.73 -0.41 -1.63
CA ARG A 39 -8.83 -1.86 -1.73
C ARG A 39 -7.52 -2.53 -1.38
N ILE A 40 -7.65 -3.68 -0.71
CA ILE A 40 -6.60 -4.69 -0.60
C ILE A 40 -7.10 -5.97 -1.28
N SER A 41 -6.34 -6.44 -2.28
CA SER A 41 -6.58 -7.68 -3.03
C SER A 41 -5.34 -8.57 -3.01
N SER A 42 -5.49 -9.83 -3.44
CA SER A 42 -4.39 -10.80 -3.51
C SER A 42 -3.58 -10.94 -2.21
N PHE A 43 -4.26 -10.84 -1.07
CA PHE A 43 -3.64 -10.92 0.25
C PHE A 43 -3.16 -12.35 0.51
N ARG A 44 -1.91 -12.48 0.93
CA ARG A 44 -1.29 -13.73 1.35
C ARG A 44 -0.34 -13.47 2.52
N LYS A 45 -0.45 -14.29 3.57
CA LYS A 45 0.47 -14.30 4.71
C LYS A 45 1.46 -15.44 4.53
N ASP A 46 2.75 -15.13 4.59
CA ASP A 46 3.83 -16.12 4.55
C ASP A 46 4.34 -16.44 5.97
N ALA A 47 5.01 -17.60 6.09
CA ALA A 47 5.45 -18.16 7.38
C ALA A 47 6.37 -17.23 8.19
N ASP A 48 7.09 -16.33 7.54
CA ASP A 48 8.13 -15.47 8.14
C ASP A 48 7.63 -14.08 8.57
N LYS A 49 6.34 -13.94 8.91
CA LYS A 49 5.74 -12.65 9.30
C LYS A 49 5.79 -11.62 8.16
N VAL A 50 5.73 -12.13 6.94
CA VAL A 50 5.68 -11.36 5.71
C VAL A 50 4.27 -11.47 5.14
N VAL A 51 3.76 -10.35 4.63
CA VAL A 51 2.47 -10.28 3.96
C VAL A 51 2.70 -9.75 2.56
N HIS A 52 2.13 -10.44 1.58
CA HIS A 52 2.03 -9.96 0.20
C HIS A 52 0.61 -9.52 -0.07
N ALA A 53 0.43 -8.37 -0.70
CA ALA A 53 -0.88 -7.88 -1.10
C ALA A 53 -0.78 -6.92 -2.28
N VAL A 54 -1.88 -6.75 -3.01
CA VAL A 54 -2.06 -5.63 -3.93
C VAL A 54 -2.87 -4.56 -3.24
N VAL A 55 -2.31 -3.35 -3.16
CA VAL A 55 -2.94 -2.19 -2.54
C VAL A 55 -3.36 -1.19 -3.62
N ALA A 56 -4.56 -0.63 -3.48
CA ALA A 56 -5.04 0.48 -4.29
C ALA A 56 -5.23 1.71 -3.38
N LEU A 57 -4.44 2.75 -3.61
CA LEU A 57 -4.42 3.97 -2.80
C LEU A 57 -5.03 5.12 -3.59
N LYS A 58 -6.10 5.73 -3.07
CA LYS A 58 -6.70 6.92 -3.70
C LYS A 58 -5.68 8.05 -3.71
N ILE A 59 -5.64 8.82 -4.79
CA ILE A 59 -4.84 10.05 -4.86
C ILE A 59 -5.67 11.33 -4.77
N ALA A 60 -7.00 11.20 -4.74
CA ALA A 60 -7.91 12.34 -4.72
C ALA A 60 -7.77 13.20 -3.44
N ASP A 61 -7.43 12.55 -2.33
CA ASP A 61 -7.28 13.18 -1.01
C ASP A 61 -5.85 13.73 -0.79
N LEU A 62 -4.94 13.61 -1.76
CA LEU A 62 -3.58 14.14 -1.65
C LEU A 62 -3.58 15.66 -1.77
N PRO A 63 -2.59 16.34 -1.17
CA PRO A 63 -2.26 17.71 -1.52
C PRO A 63 -2.13 17.87 -3.04
N GLN A 64 -2.68 18.97 -3.58
CA GLN A 64 -2.79 19.17 -5.03
C GLN A 64 -1.44 19.02 -5.76
N ALA A 65 -0.35 19.52 -5.17
CA ALA A 65 0.98 19.42 -5.75
C ALA A 65 1.44 17.96 -5.94
N GLU A 66 1.21 17.10 -4.94
CA GLU A 66 1.58 15.68 -5.00
C GLU A 66 0.69 14.92 -5.97
N ARG A 67 -0.61 15.22 -5.99
CA ARG A 67 -1.55 14.63 -6.95
C ARG A 67 -1.13 14.95 -8.38
N LEU A 68 -0.84 16.22 -8.68
CA LEU A 68 -0.40 16.66 -10.01
C LEU A 68 0.92 15.99 -10.43
N GLN A 69 1.85 15.77 -9.49
CA GLN A 69 3.10 15.08 -9.78
C GLN A 69 2.87 13.62 -10.22
N LEU A 70 1.99 12.89 -9.52
CA LEU A 70 1.65 11.51 -9.88
C LEU A 70 0.88 11.44 -11.21
N GLU A 71 -0.01 12.40 -11.46
CA GLU A 71 -0.79 12.49 -12.70
C GLU A 71 0.07 12.89 -13.91
N ALA A 72 1.11 13.71 -13.71
CA ALA A 72 2.04 14.11 -14.77
C ALA A 72 3.01 12.99 -15.18
N HIS A 73 3.29 12.06 -14.26
CA HIS A 73 4.24 10.97 -14.46
C HIS A 73 3.62 9.59 -14.16
N PRO A 74 2.55 9.19 -14.86
CA PRO A 74 1.79 7.98 -14.54
C PRO A 74 2.52 6.67 -14.84
N GLN A 75 3.64 6.74 -15.60
CA GLN A 75 4.50 5.60 -15.95
C GLN A 75 5.79 5.58 -15.12
N ASP A 76 6.02 6.57 -14.26
CA ASP A 76 7.20 6.60 -13.40
C ASP A 76 7.02 5.62 -12.23
N ALA A 77 7.43 4.38 -12.46
CA ALA A 77 7.33 3.33 -11.45
C ALA A 77 8.11 3.66 -10.18
N ALA A 78 9.22 4.42 -10.26
CA ALA A 78 9.99 4.79 -9.07
C ALA A 78 9.20 5.77 -8.20
N LEU A 79 8.59 6.79 -8.81
CA LEU A 79 7.70 7.74 -8.14
C LEU A 79 6.51 7.01 -7.49
N LEU A 80 5.86 6.10 -8.21
CA LEU A 80 4.70 5.37 -7.70
C LEU A 80 5.06 4.38 -6.57
N ARG A 81 6.23 3.74 -6.64
CA ARG A 81 6.77 2.91 -5.55
C ARG A 81 7.02 3.74 -4.30
N GLN A 82 7.74 4.86 -4.44
CA GLN A 82 8.04 5.76 -3.34
C GLN A 82 6.75 6.28 -2.68
N PHE A 83 5.74 6.59 -3.50
CA PHE A 83 4.42 6.97 -3.01
C PHE A 83 3.83 5.87 -2.12
N ILE A 84 3.68 4.64 -2.62
CA ILE A 84 3.11 3.51 -1.86
C ILE A 84 3.87 3.28 -0.55
N GLU A 85 5.20 3.19 -0.61
CA GLU A 85 6.04 2.89 0.54
C GLU A 85 5.94 3.98 1.62
N ARG A 86 5.93 5.26 1.22
CA ARG A 86 5.76 6.40 2.13
C ARG A 86 4.37 6.41 2.77
N MET A 87 3.35 5.90 2.07
CA MET A 87 1.99 5.86 2.58
C MET A 87 1.75 4.76 3.62
N PHE A 88 2.71 3.86 3.82
CA PHE A 88 2.61 2.82 4.83
C PHE A 88 3.05 3.33 6.21
N VAL A 89 2.09 3.53 7.10
CA VAL A 89 2.33 3.98 8.49
C VAL A 89 1.83 2.91 9.44
N GLY A 90 2.70 1.96 9.79
CA GLY A 90 2.28 0.82 10.60
C GLY A 90 3.39 -0.13 10.99
N LYS A 91 4.19 0.26 12.01
CA LYS A 91 4.97 -0.66 12.87
C LYS A 91 5.70 -1.82 12.15
N GLY A 92 6.26 -1.55 10.98
CA GLY A 92 6.81 -2.56 10.08
C GLY A 92 7.60 -1.91 8.97
N SER A 93 7.88 -2.66 7.90
CA SER A 93 8.40 -2.11 6.65
C SER A 93 7.52 -2.55 5.50
N CYS A 94 7.25 -1.64 4.57
CA CYS A 94 6.56 -1.92 3.32
C CYS A 94 7.55 -1.68 2.18
N ARG A 95 7.55 -2.61 1.22
CA ARG A 95 8.29 -2.49 -0.03
C ARG A 95 7.34 -2.71 -1.18
N ALA A 96 7.31 -1.80 -2.14
CA ALA A 96 6.55 -1.99 -3.36
C ALA A 96 7.31 -2.97 -4.28
N LEU A 97 6.61 -4.01 -4.71
CA LEU A 97 7.09 -5.02 -5.65
C LEU A 97 6.58 -4.69 -7.06
N GLY A 98 7.33 -5.13 -8.07
CA GLY A 98 6.94 -4.94 -9.47
C GLY A 98 6.81 -3.46 -9.85
N GLU A 99 6.00 -3.16 -10.86
CA GLU A 99 5.79 -1.80 -11.37
C GLU A 99 4.37 -1.33 -11.03
N PRO A 100 4.21 -0.48 -9.99
CA PRO A 100 2.91 0.09 -9.68
C PRO A 100 2.39 0.94 -10.83
N GLN A 101 1.07 1.04 -10.95
CA GLN A 101 0.41 1.74 -12.04
C GLN A 101 -0.64 2.72 -11.51
N LEU A 102 -0.75 3.87 -12.19
CA LEU A 102 -1.88 4.77 -12.00
C LEU A 102 -3.11 4.23 -12.76
N ARG A 103 -4.22 4.04 -12.06
CA ARG A 103 -5.48 3.53 -12.59
C ARG A 103 -6.59 4.58 -12.46
N SER A 104 -7.38 4.79 -13.51
CA SER A 104 -8.69 5.44 -13.41
C SER A 104 -9.76 4.44 -12.95
N ILE A 105 -10.83 4.93 -12.31
CA ILE A 105 -12.04 4.13 -12.03
C ILE A 105 -12.69 3.76 -13.37
#